data_AF-A0A932GV77-F1
#
_entry.id   AF-A0A932GV77-F1
#
_cell.length_a   1.000
_cell.length_b   1.000
_cell.length_c   1.000
_cell.angle_alpha   90.00
_cell.angle_beta   90.00
_cell.angle_gamma   90.00
#
_symmetry.space_group_name_H-M   'P 1'
#
loop_
_entity.id
_entity.type
_entity.pdbx_description
1 polymer ?
#
loop_
_entity_poly.entity_id
_entity_poly.type
_entity_poly.pdbx_seq_one_letter_code
_entity_poly.pdbx_strand_id
1 'polypeptide(L)' 'CGKCSPCREGTEVMVEILERFNQGEATERDIITLEQLSQAMILSSLCGLGQAAPNPVLDSLRYFRNDYQNRIKQK' A
#
# COMPACT_ATOMS: atom_id res chain seq x y z
N CYS A 1 11.93 4.83 11.45
CA CYS A 1 12.21 5.30 12.83
C CYS A 1 10.97 5.31 13.73
N GLY A 2 9.74 5.17 13.20
CA GLY A 2 8.53 5.05 14.03
C GLY A 2 8.02 6.35 14.65
N LYS A 3 8.60 7.51 14.32
CA LYS A 3 8.28 8.78 15.00
C LYS A 3 6.89 9.34 14.67
N CYS A 4 6.41 9.21 13.44
CA CYS A 4 5.11 9.74 13.02
C CYS A 4 4.14 8.61 12.68
N SER A 5 2.89 8.74 13.12
CA SER A 5 1.82 7.77 12.91
C SER A 5 1.59 7.42 11.43
N PRO A 6 1.50 8.37 10.47
CA PRO A 6 1.28 8.01 9.07
C PRO A 6 2.37 7.08 8.52
N CYS A 7 3.63 7.32 8.88
CA CYS A 7 4.72 6.43 8.46
C CYS A 7 4.72 5.11 9.23
N ARG A 8 4.53 5.12 10.56
CA ARG A 8 4.65 3.91 11.40
C ARG A 8 3.52 2.92 11.13
N GLU A 9 2.28 3.39 11.28
CA GLU A 9 1.08 2.56 11.11
C GLU A 9 0.81 2.31 9.62
N GLY A 10 1.07 3.32 8.76
CA GLY A 10 0.80 3.19 7.33
C GLY A 10 1.66 2.11 6.66
N THR A 11 2.94 2.00 7.02
CA THR A 11 3.77 0.91 6.48
C THR A 11 3.33 -0.47 6.97
N GLU A 12 2.81 -0.58 8.19
CA GLU A 12 2.31 -1.84 8.75
C GLU A 12 1.05 -2.30 8.00
N VAL A 13 0.07 -1.40 7.84
CA VAL A 13 -1.15 -1.67 7.06
C VAL A 13 -0.83 -2.02 5.60
N MET A 14 0.17 -1.40 4.98
CA MET A 14 0.62 -1.76 3.64
C MET A 14 1.13 -3.20 3.57
N VAL A 15 1.93 -3.63 4.53
CA VAL A 15 2.44 -5.01 4.60
C VAL A 15 1.28 -6.00 4.76
N GLU A 16 0.35 -5.74 5.68
CA GLU A 16 -0.83 -6.59 5.89
C GLU A 16 -1.67 -6.75 4.62
N ILE A 17 -1.89 -5.65 3.89
CA ILE A 17 -2.61 -5.69 2.62
C ILE A 17 -1.86 -6.56 1.60
N LEU A 18 -0.55 -6.35 1.45
CA LEU A 18 0.27 -7.13 0.51
C LEU A 18 0.32 -8.61 0.87
N GLU A 19 0.28 -8.95 2.16
CA GLU A 19 0.14 -10.33 2.64
C GLU A 19 -1.22 -10.94 2.28
N ARG A 20 -2.33 -10.17 2.37
CA ARG A 20 -3.64 -10.64 1.86
C ARG A 20 -3.61 -10.95 0.37
N PHE A 21 -2.86 -10.19 -0.43
CA PHE A 21 -2.63 -10.54 -1.84
C PHE A 21 -1.90 -11.88 -1.95
N ASN A 22 -0.91 -12.14 -1.10
CA ASN A 22 -0.17 -13.40 -1.07
C ASN A 22 -1.00 -14.62 -0.68
N GLN A 23 -1.99 -14.41 0.19
CA GLN A 23 -2.86 -15.46 0.70
C GLN A 23 -4.11 -15.70 -0.18
N GLY A 24 -4.31 -14.91 -1.24
CA GLY A 24 -5.51 -14.99 -2.08
C GLY A 24 -6.77 -14.39 -1.44
N GLU A 25 -6.60 -13.63 -0.36
CA GLU A 25 -7.69 -13.03 0.42
C GLU A 25 -7.99 -11.58 0.03
N ALA A 26 -7.13 -10.97 -0.77
CA ALA A 26 -7.28 -9.58 -1.20
C ALA A 26 -8.53 -9.34 -2.07
N THR A 27 -8.99 -8.10 -2.01
CA THR A 27 -10.19 -7.58 -2.68
C THR A 27 -9.88 -6.29 -3.44
N GLU A 28 -10.80 -5.84 -4.29
CA GLU A 28 -10.64 -4.54 -4.96
C GLU A 28 -10.54 -3.37 -3.98
N ARG A 29 -11.13 -3.49 -2.78
CA ARG A 29 -11.02 -2.46 -1.74
C ARG A 29 -9.59 -2.30 -1.25
N ASP A 30 -8.81 -3.37 -1.23
CA ASP A 30 -7.42 -3.33 -0.81
C ASP A 30 -6.57 -2.44 -1.74
N ILE A 31 -6.84 -2.46 -3.05
CA ILE A 31 -6.19 -1.56 -4.02
C ILE A 31 -6.50 -0.11 -3.69
N ILE A 32 -7.79 0.20 -3.46
CA ILE A 32 -8.24 1.56 -3.12
C ILE A 32 -7.61 2.01 -1.80
N THR A 33 -7.55 1.13 -0.79
CA THR A 33 -6.93 1.42 0.49
C THR A 33 -5.44 1.71 0.33
N LEU A 34 -4.70 0.93 -0.46
CA LEU A 34 -3.29 1.20 -0.74
C LEU A 34 -3.10 2.57 -1.40
N GLU A 35 -3.90 2.94 -2.40
CA GLU A 35 -3.82 4.25 -3.07
C GLU A 35 -4.07 5.42 -2.09
N GLN A 36 -5.14 5.35 -1.31
CA GLN A 36 -5.51 6.39 -0.35
C GLN A 36 -4.50 6.52 0.78
N LEU A 37 -4.06 5.39 1.35
CA LEU A 37 -3.07 5.36 2.42
C LEU A 37 -1.74 5.92 1.93
N SER A 38 -1.31 5.53 0.72
CA SER A 38 -0.10 6.06 0.08
C SER A 38 -0.13 7.57 -0.02
N GLN A 39 -1.25 8.14 -0.48
CA GLN A 39 -1.40 9.59 -0.60
C GLN A 39 -1.37 10.29 0.77
N ALA A 40 -1.99 9.70 1.79
CA ALA A 40 -1.95 10.21 3.15
C ALA A 40 -0.52 10.20 3.73
N MET A 41 0.24 9.13 3.49
CA MET A 41 1.64 9.00 3.90
C MET A 41 2.54 10.04 3.25
N ILE A 42 2.38 10.28 1.94
CA ILE A 42 3.12 11.31 1.19
C ILE A 42 2.88 12.71 1.78
N LEU A 43 1.63 13.04 2.09
CA LEU A 43 1.27 14.40 2.53
C LEU A 43 1.54 14.65 4.02
N SER A 44 1.45 13.61 4.86
CA SER A 44 1.38 13.78 6.32
C SER A 44 2.61 13.29 7.06
N SER A 45 3.55 12.61 6.39
CA SER A 45 4.78 12.14 7.03
C SER A 45 5.76 13.28 7.31
N LEU A 46 6.39 13.24 8.50
CA LEU A 46 7.30 14.29 8.97
C LEU A 46 8.63 14.38 8.22
N CYS A 47 9.04 13.34 7.51
CA CYS A 47 10.33 13.29 6.82
C CYS A 47 10.23 12.56 5.48
N GLY A 48 11.24 12.77 4.63
CA GLY A 48 11.30 12.20 3.28
C GLY A 48 11.21 10.67 3.23
N LEU A 49 11.63 9.96 4.28
CA LEU A 49 11.47 8.50 4.34
C LEU A 49 9.99 8.09 4.38
N GLY A 50 9.19 8.71 5.24
CA GLY A 50 7.76 8.39 5.31
C GLY A 50 7.00 8.86 4.07
N GLN A 51 7.46 9.95 3.46
CA GLN A 51 6.87 10.46 2.21
C GLN A 51 7.19 9.56 1.02
N ALA A 52 8.39 8.95 0.98
CA ALA A 52 8.82 8.08 -0.13
C ALA A 52 8.51 6.59 0.08
N ALA A 53 8.27 6.16 1.33
CA ALA A 53 7.90 4.78 1.67
C ALA A 53 6.76 4.18 0.81
N PRO A 54 5.67 4.90 0.49
CA PRO A 54 4.59 4.35 -0.31
C PRO A 54 4.87 4.31 -1.83
N ASN A 55 5.95 4.94 -2.32
CA ASN A 55 6.20 5.06 -3.76
C ASN A 55 6.29 3.71 -4.48
N PRO A 56 6.99 2.68 -3.96
CA PRO A 56 7.06 1.38 -4.64
C PRO A 56 5.69 0.71 -4.78
N VAL A 57 4.78 0.94 -3.82
CA VAL A 57 3.40 0.42 -3.87
C VAL A 57 2.58 1.16 -4.91
N LEU A 58 2.71 2.49 -4.99
CA LEU A 58 2.03 3.27 -6.03
C LEU A 58 2.53 2.90 -7.43
N ASP A 59 3.84 2.75 -7.60
CA ASP A 59 4.42 2.32 -8.87
C ASP A 59 3.97 0.91 -9.24
N SER A 60 3.93 -0.03 -8.27
CA SER A 60 3.45 -1.38 -8.53
C SER A 60 1.98 -1.38 -8.96
N LEU A 61 1.12 -0.62 -8.29
CA LEU A 61 -0.29 -0.47 -8.66
C LEU A 61 -0.48 0.22 -10.01
N ARG A 62 0.40 1.16 -10.38
CA ARG A 62 0.35 1.87 -11.66
C ARG A 62 0.74 0.98 -12.83
N TYR A 63 1.87 0.28 -12.71
CA TYR A 63 2.47 -0.46 -13.82
C TYR A 63 1.99 -1.91 -13.89
N PHE A 64 1.60 -2.51 -12.76
CA PHE A 64 1.18 -3.90 -12.66
C PHE A 64 -0.26 -4.07 -12.18
N ARG A 65 -1.14 -3.07 -12.40
CA ARG A 65 -2.55 -3.12 -11.95
C ARG A 65 -3.26 -4.40 -12.36
N ASN A 66 -3.01 -4.86 -13.58
CA ASN A 66 -3.62 -6.07 -14.11
C ASN A 66 -3.23 -7.31 -13.31
N ASP A 67 -1.99 -7.38 -12.79
CA ASP A 67 -1.52 -8.51 -11.98
C ASP A 67 -2.25 -8.54 -10.63
N TYR A 68 -2.46 -7.38 -10.00
CA TYR A 68 -3.28 -7.26 -8.79
C TYR A 68 -4.73 -7.71 -9.04
N GLN A 69 -5.34 -7.26 -10.14
CA GLN A 69 -6.71 -7.65 -10.50
C GLN A 69 -6.83 -9.14 -10.83
N ASN A 70 -5.84 -9.71 -11.53
CA ASN A 70 -5.80 -11.13 -11.83
C ASN A 70 -5.67 -11.95 -10.54
N ARG A 71 -4.86 -11.50 -9.60
CA ARG A 71 -4.68 -12.17 -8.31
C ARG A 71 -5.95 -12.17 -7.46
N ILE A 72 -6.73 -11.10 -7.50
CA ILE A 72 -8.05 -11.04 -6.83
C ILE A 72 -9.04 -12.02 -7.47
N LYS A 73 -8.95 -12.24 -8.80
CA LYS A 73 -9.84 -13.14 -9.55
C LYS A 73 -9.47 -14.61 -9.41
N GLN A 74 -8.18 -14.93 -9.29
CA GLN A 74 -7.63 -16.29 -9.22
C GLN A 74 -7.70 -16.90 -7.81
N LYS A 75 -8.77 -16.63 -7.05
CA LYS A 75 -8.99 -17.26 -5.74
C LYS A 75 -8.92 -18.79 -5.81
#